data_AF-A0A9P0YRM7-F1
#
_entry.id   AF-A0A9P0YRM7-F1
#
_cell.length_a   1.000
_cell.length_b   1.000
_cell.length_c   1.000
_cell.angle_alpha   90.00
_cell.angle_beta   90.00
_cell.angle_gamma   90.00
#
_symmetry.space_group_name_H-M   'P 1'
#
loop_
_entity.id
_entity.type
_entity.pdbx_description
1 polymer ?
#
loop_
_entity_poly.entity_id
_entity_poly.type
_entity_poly.pdbx_seq_one_letter_code
_entity_poly.pdbx_strand_id
1 'polypeptide(L)'
;MAADSSSALRKEEIPGKGSGLVAAKPLKAGETILTESPLVLYSACPLFSSPSASPFTYCDHCFGLILPPSDSNLDHVSCPSCSNHHFCSHKCLSLAFTSSHSAWACKTLTSLMNSSSLFLQHPPERQVQARFLVAVHNLLRRSPSHIQTLLSLHGTPDDSILCAAEFLHSLISIHSELELSVDTTALLLAKDRLNSFCLMGPYSPDGPQRSIKAYAIYPIATFFNHDCIPNACRFDYVYVKEHKTDIVFRMIRDVEEGEEVCISYFRLNRDYCTRKRILMEDYGFTCECSRCKIEANWDDRKNQWEKNSDLPHVRFLRKYVCEMKNCAGTMAPLSPENAIGGGPSRILECNFCGNLKMDTDR
;
A
#
# COMPACT_ATOMS: atom_id res chain seq x y z
N MET A 1 0.94 -23.19 14.70
CA MET A 1 1.85 -22.45 13.81
C MET A 1 3.15 -22.27 14.59
N ALA A 2 4.22 -22.94 14.16
CA ALA A 2 5.53 -22.74 14.76
C ALA A 2 5.92 -21.28 14.53
N ALA A 3 6.25 -20.56 15.62
CA ALA A 3 6.87 -19.27 15.52
C ALA A 3 8.21 -19.47 14.81
N ASP A 4 8.31 -18.96 13.58
CA ASP A 4 9.57 -18.93 12.85
C ASP A 4 10.53 -18.05 13.65
N SER A 5 11.49 -18.68 14.33
CA SER A 5 12.47 -18.03 15.20
C SER A 5 13.56 -17.28 14.41
N SER A 6 13.25 -16.82 13.19
CA SER A 6 14.20 -16.17 12.26
C SER A 6 13.74 -14.82 11.72
N SER A 7 12.55 -14.34 12.10
CA SER A 7 12.05 -13.02 11.65
C SER A 7 12.92 -11.88 12.18
N ALA A 8 13.36 -10.98 11.29
CA ALA A 8 14.09 -9.76 11.63
C ALA A 8 13.27 -8.78 12.50
N LEU A 9 11.95 -8.97 12.54
CA LEU A 9 10.98 -8.12 13.22
C LEU A 9 10.17 -8.92 14.22
N ARG A 10 9.84 -8.28 15.34
CA ARG A 10 8.93 -8.80 16.37
C ARG A 10 7.81 -7.80 16.62
N LYS A 11 6.57 -8.29 16.78
CA LYS A 11 5.44 -7.47 17.18
C LYS A 11 5.46 -7.23 18.68
N GLU A 12 5.32 -5.99 19.10
CA GLU A 12 5.24 -5.57 20.50
C GLU A 12 4.17 -4.50 20.72
N GLU A 13 3.76 -4.29 21.96
CA GLU A 13 2.89 -3.18 22.32
C GLU A 13 3.75 -1.94 22.61
N ILE A 14 3.57 -0.89 21.81
CA ILE A 14 4.33 0.36 21.89
C ILE A 14 3.53 1.38 22.70
N PRO A 15 4.11 1.94 23.79
CA PRO A 15 3.43 2.92 24.61
C PRO A 15 2.87 4.09 23.80
N GLY A 16 1.55 4.29 23.89
CA GLY A 16 0.84 5.37 23.19
C GLY A 16 0.63 5.18 21.68
N LYS A 17 1.12 4.09 21.08
CA LYS A 17 0.92 3.77 19.66
C LYS A 17 0.18 2.45 19.40
N GLY A 18 -0.11 1.68 20.46
CA GLY A 18 -0.68 0.34 20.34
C GLY A 18 0.36 -0.64 19.80
N SER A 19 -0.08 -1.67 19.06
CA SER A 19 0.86 -2.64 18.50
C SER A 19 1.77 -2.04 17.42
N GLY A 20 3.07 -2.35 17.49
CA GLY A 20 4.09 -1.95 16.52
C GLY A 20 5.08 -3.08 16.23
N LEU A 21 5.99 -2.83 15.29
CA LEU A 21 7.11 -3.73 14.97
C LEU A 21 8.43 -3.18 15.52
N VAL A 22 9.17 -4.01 16.24
CA VAL A 22 10.52 -3.72 16.73
C VAL A 22 11.54 -4.63 16.06
N ALA A 23 12.79 -4.16 16.01
CA ALA A 23 13.91 -4.96 15.54
C ALA A 23 14.16 -6.15 16.50
N ALA A 24 14.12 -7.37 15.98
CA ALA A 24 14.38 -8.58 16.77
C ALA A 24 15.88 -8.90 16.90
N LYS A 25 16.72 -8.16 16.17
CA LYS A 25 18.19 -8.21 16.11
C LYS A 25 18.67 -6.85 15.58
N PRO A 26 19.96 -6.51 15.65
CA PRO A 26 20.48 -5.32 14.96
C PRO A 26 20.23 -5.41 13.44
N LEU A 27 19.70 -4.35 12.85
CA LEU A 27 19.35 -4.26 11.43
C LEU A 27 20.26 -3.24 10.75
N LYS A 28 20.76 -3.56 9.55
CA LYS A 28 21.69 -2.70 8.81
C LYS A 28 21.01 -1.87 7.76
N ALA A 29 21.52 -0.66 7.53
CA ALA A 29 21.05 0.19 6.44
C ALA A 29 21.13 -0.56 5.09
N GLY A 30 20.04 -0.54 4.33
CA GLY A 30 19.90 -1.30 3.10
C GLY A 30 19.40 -2.75 3.27
N GLU A 31 19.38 -3.31 4.49
CA GLU A 31 18.85 -4.67 4.72
C GLU A 31 17.36 -4.74 4.37
N THR A 32 16.95 -5.77 3.62
CA THR A 32 15.55 -6.09 3.40
C THR A 32 15.03 -6.87 4.60
N ILE A 33 14.09 -6.27 5.32
CA ILE A 33 13.60 -6.75 6.63
C ILE A 33 12.25 -7.45 6.56
N LEU A 34 11.51 -7.22 5.48
CA LEU A 34 10.22 -7.88 5.23
C LEU A 34 9.97 -7.96 3.73
N THR A 35 9.60 -9.14 3.25
CA THR A 35 8.94 -9.37 1.96
C THR A 35 7.67 -10.15 2.25
N GLU A 36 6.52 -9.61 1.87
CA GLU A 36 5.22 -10.19 2.25
C GLU A 36 4.23 -10.15 1.08
N SER A 37 3.54 -11.25 0.84
CA SER A 37 2.45 -11.33 -0.14
C SER A 37 1.12 -10.84 0.46
N PRO A 38 0.23 -10.26 -0.36
CA PRO A 38 -1.01 -9.67 0.14
C PRO A 38 -1.99 -10.74 0.60
N LEU A 39 -2.65 -10.50 1.74
CA LEU A 39 -3.77 -11.32 2.21
C LEU A 39 -5.05 -11.02 1.42
N VAL A 40 -5.29 -9.74 1.17
CA VAL A 40 -6.39 -9.23 0.35
C VAL A 40 -5.78 -8.30 -0.69
N LEU A 41 -6.23 -8.41 -1.94
CA LEU A 41 -5.77 -7.61 -3.06
C LEU A 41 -6.97 -7.31 -3.97
N TYR A 42 -7.18 -6.03 -4.30
CA TYR A 42 -8.30 -5.60 -5.11
C TYR A 42 -7.99 -4.33 -5.92
N SER A 43 -8.71 -4.13 -7.02
CA SER A 43 -8.48 -3.02 -7.93
C SER A 43 -8.89 -1.68 -7.32
N ALA A 44 -8.04 -0.67 -7.51
CA ALA A 44 -8.34 0.72 -7.16
C ALA A 44 -9.23 1.42 -8.22
N CYS A 45 -9.48 0.76 -9.36
CA CYS A 45 -10.30 1.30 -10.43
C CYS A 45 -11.79 1.14 -10.09
N PRO A 46 -12.58 2.23 -10.05
CA PRO A 46 -14.03 2.15 -9.89
C PRO A 46 -14.69 1.25 -10.95
N LEU A 47 -15.85 0.67 -10.61
CA LEU A 47 -16.57 -0.24 -11.51
C LEU A 47 -17.06 0.47 -12.78
N PHE A 48 -17.46 1.74 -12.66
CA PHE A 48 -17.93 2.58 -13.77
C PHE A 48 -16.87 3.61 -14.16
N SER A 49 -15.65 3.16 -14.47
CA SER A 49 -14.58 4.08 -14.89
C SER A 49 -14.65 4.35 -16.40
N SER A 50 -14.52 5.62 -16.79
CA SER A 50 -14.32 5.98 -18.19
C SER A 50 -12.99 5.39 -18.70
N PRO A 51 -12.93 4.86 -19.94
CA PRO A 51 -11.70 4.35 -20.56
C PRO A 51 -10.52 5.34 -20.56
N SER A 52 -10.78 6.64 -20.37
CA SER A 52 -9.78 7.70 -20.39
C SER A 52 -9.07 7.97 -19.05
N ALA A 53 -9.39 7.25 -17.96
CA ALA A 53 -8.89 7.58 -16.62
C ALA A 53 -7.41 7.24 -16.37
N SER A 54 -6.84 6.29 -17.11
CA SER A 54 -5.43 5.91 -17.01
C SER A 54 -4.94 5.45 -18.39
N PRO A 55 -3.75 5.88 -18.86
CA PRO A 55 -3.17 5.39 -20.10
C PRO A 55 -2.67 3.93 -19.98
N PHE A 56 -2.69 3.36 -18.79
CA PHE A 56 -2.19 2.01 -18.50
C PHE A 56 -3.33 1.03 -18.25
N THR A 57 -3.23 -0.13 -18.89
CA THR A 57 -4.04 -1.31 -18.61
C THR A 57 -3.26 -2.27 -17.71
N TYR A 58 -3.91 -2.84 -16.71
CA TYR A 58 -3.30 -3.77 -15.77
C TYR A 58 -3.98 -5.14 -15.83
N CYS A 59 -3.23 -6.20 -15.55
CA CYS A 59 -3.79 -7.53 -15.33
C CYS A 59 -4.65 -7.55 -14.06
N ASP A 60 -5.88 -8.05 -14.13
CA ASP A 60 -6.83 -8.16 -13.01
C ASP A 60 -6.46 -9.20 -11.93
N HIS A 61 -5.31 -9.86 -12.09
CA HIS A 61 -4.76 -10.78 -11.10
C HIS A 61 -3.47 -10.26 -10.46
N CYS A 62 -2.44 -10.03 -11.27
CA CYS A 62 -1.12 -9.62 -10.77
C CYS A 62 -0.88 -8.11 -10.78
N PHE A 63 -1.82 -7.31 -11.29
CA PHE A 63 -1.68 -5.86 -11.48
C PHE A 63 -0.40 -5.44 -12.23
N GLY A 64 0.17 -6.35 -13.02
CA GLY A 64 1.24 -6.05 -13.96
C GLY A 64 0.70 -5.30 -15.17
N LEU A 65 1.53 -4.44 -15.75
CA LEU A 65 1.20 -3.73 -16.99
C LEU A 65 0.90 -4.73 -18.11
N ILE A 66 -0.20 -4.49 -18.81
CA ILE A 66 -0.50 -5.08 -20.11
C ILE A 66 -0.12 -4.03 -21.14
N LEU A 67 0.93 -4.32 -21.92
CA LEU A 67 1.41 -3.38 -22.94
C LEU A 67 0.48 -3.38 -24.15
N PRO A 68 0.29 -2.22 -24.82
CA PRO A 68 -0.42 -2.17 -26.09
C PRO A 68 0.30 -3.06 -27.13
N PRO A 69 -0.43 -3.64 -28.09
CA PRO A 69 0.17 -4.44 -29.15
C PRO A 69 1.06 -3.54 -30.02
N SER A 70 2.38 -3.74 -29.93
CA SER A 70 3.38 -3.00 -30.70
C SER A 70 4.31 -3.95 -31.48
N ASP A 71 3.76 -4.91 -32.22
CA ASP A 71 4.51 -5.91 -33.04
C ASP A 71 5.13 -7.15 -32.35
N SER A 72 4.63 -7.60 -31.20
CA SER A 72 4.99 -8.95 -30.69
C SER A 72 3.85 -9.62 -29.93
N ASN A 73 3.57 -10.88 -30.27
CA ASN A 73 2.60 -11.86 -29.72
C ASN A 73 2.46 -11.92 -28.18
N LEU A 74 2.06 -10.83 -27.52
CA LEU A 74 1.60 -10.82 -26.14
C LEU A 74 0.08 -10.75 -26.13
N ASP A 75 -0.54 -11.89 -26.41
CA ASP A 75 -1.98 -12.08 -26.30
C ASP A 75 -2.37 -11.96 -24.83
N HIS A 76 -2.87 -10.77 -24.44
CA HIS A 76 -3.62 -10.66 -23.20
C HIS A 76 -4.90 -11.50 -23.34
N VAL A 77 -5.28 -12.18 -22.26
CA VAL A 77 -6.40 -13.12 -22.27
C VAL A 77 -7.56 -12.47 -21.52
N SER A 78 -8.72 -12.38 -22.17
CA SER A 78 -9.95 -11.89 -21.52
C SER A 78 -10.68 -13.02 -20.80
N CYS A 79 -11.41 -12.68 -19.74
CA CYS A 79 -12.30 -13.64 -19.08
C CYS A 79 -13.39 -14.12 -20.07
N PRO A 80 -13.52 -15.43 -20.34
CA PRO A 80 -14.51 -15.96 -21.28
C PRO A 80 -15.97 -15.74 -20.82
N SER A 81 -16.20 -15.52 -19.52
CA SER A 81 -17.54 -15.39 -18.96
C SER A 81 -18.07 -13.95 -18.96
N CYS A 82 -17.24 -12.96 -18.61
CA CYS A 82 -17.69 -11.57 -18.50
C CYS A 82 -17.10 -10.63 -19.56
N SER A 83 -16.00 -11.00 -20.23
CA SER A 83 -15.22 -10.15 -21.14
C SER A 83 -14.73 -8.80 -20.58
N ASN A 84 -15.05 -8.46 -19.32
CA ASN A 84 -14.70 -7.19 -18.66
C ASN A 84 -13.36 -7.21 -17.91
N HIS A 85 -12.78 -8.40 -17.68
CA HIS A 85 -11.51 -8.57 -16.98
C HIS A 85 -10.46 -9.17 -17.92
N HIS A 86 -9.23 -8.70 -17.80
CA HIS A 86 -8.10 -9.03 -18.68
C HIS A 86 -6.89 -9.50 -17.89
N PHE A 87 -6.16 -10.46 -18.46
CA PHE A 87 -5.03 -11.11 -17.83
C PHE A 87 -3.82 -11.08 -18.75
N CYS A 88 -2.63 -10.86 -18.17
CA CYS A 88 -1.39 -10.82 -18.96
C CYS A 88 -0.93 -12.19 -19.48
N SER A 89 -1.56 -13.29 -19.05
CA SER A 89 -1.26 -14.64 -19.50
C SER A 89 -2.38 -15.62 -19.10
N HIS A 90 -2.44 -16.77 -19.77
CA HIS A 90 -3.30 -17.89 -19.34
C HIS A 90 -2.99 -18.35 -17.91
N LYS A 91 -1.72 -18.29 -17.47
CA LYS A 91 -1.34 -18.59 -16.07
C LYS A 91 -2.05 -17.65 -15.09
N CYS A 92 -2.05 -16.34 -15.36
CA CYS A 92 -2.76 -15.38 -14.53
C CYS A 92 -4.28 -15.61 -14.54
N LEU A 93 -4.88 -15.94 -15.70
CA LEU A 93 -6.30 -16.28 -15.78
C LEU A 93 -6.64 -17.51 -14.91
N SER A 94 -5.87 -18.60 -15.04
CA SER A 94 -6.08 -19.83 -14.26
C SER A 94 -5.93 -19.60 -12.76
N LEU A 95 -4.91 -18.83 -12.33
CA LEU A 95 -4.74 -18.47 -10.93
C LEU A 95 -5.89 -17.58 -10.44
N ALA A 96 -6.33 -16.61 -11.24
CA ALA A 96 -7.43 -15.72 -10.89
C ALA A 96 -8.74 -16.48 -10.65
N PHE A 97 -9.07 -17.48 -11.47
CA PHE A 97 -10.29 -18.29 -11.29
C PHE A 97 -10.34 -19.05 -9.96
N THR A 98 -9.18 -19.36 -9.40
CA THR A 98 -9.11 -19.99 -8.07
C THR A 98 -8.95 -18.96 -6.96
N SER A 99 -8.62 -17.70 -7.27
CA SER A 99 -8.35 -16.64 -6.30
C SER A 99 -9.18 -15.38 -6.64
N SER A 100 -8.57 -14.30 -7.10
CA SER A 100 -9.15 -12.95 -7.21
C SER A 100 -10.39 -12.83 -8.10
N HIS A 101 -10.65 -13.79 -8.98
CA HIS A 101 -11.72 -13.76 -9.97
C HIS A 101 -12.43 -15.12 -10.08
N SER A 102 -12.85 -15.71 -8.95
CA SER A 102 -13.66 -16.92 -8.95
C SER A 102 -14.98 -16.76 -9.74
N ALA A 103 -15.64 -17.87 -10.07
CA ALA A 103 -16.93 -17.82 -10.76
C ALA A 103 -17.97 -16.96 -10.02
N TRP A 104 -17.97 -17.01 -8.68
CA TRP A 104 -18.80 -16.13 -7.85
C TRP A 104 -18.37 -14.67 -7.97
N ALA A 105 -17.08 -14.37 -7.78
CA ALA A 105 -16.59 -12.99 -7.86
C ALA A 105 -16.84 -12.36 -9.25
N CYS A 106 -16.62 -13.13 -10.32
CA CYS A 106 -16.91 -12.73 -11.69
C CYS A 106 -18.40 -12.38 -11.86
N LYS A 107 -19.30 -13.26 -11.43
CA LYS A 107 -20.75 -13.03 -11.50
C LYS A 107 -21.15 -11.80 -10.71
N THR A 108 -20.71 -11.69 -9.45
CA THR A 108 -21.05 -10.58 -8.56
C THR A 108 -20.59 -9.24 -9.14
N LEU A 109 -19.32 -9.13 -9.57
CA LEU A 109 -18.80 -7.89 -10.17
C LEU A 109 -19.52 -7.52 -11.46
N THR A 110 -19.83 -8.50 -12.31
CA THR A 110 -20.59 -8.27 -13.55
C THR A 110 -21.99 -7.78 -13.24
N SER A 111 -22.66 -8.41 -12.27
CA SER A 111 -23.98 -7.96 -11.81
C SER A 111 -23.93 -6.53 -11.28
N LEU A 112 -22.93 -6.19 -10.45
CA LEU A 112 -22.74 -4.83 -9.92
C LEU A 112 -22.48 -3.79 -11.02
N MET A 113 -21.73 -4.15 -12.07
CA MET A 113 -21.51 -3.30 -13.25
C MET A 113 -22.78 -3.13 -14.10
N ASN A 114 -23.71 -4.08 -14.01
CA ASN A 114 -25.00 -4.00 -14.69
C ASN A 114 -26.11 -3.42 -13.78
N SER A 115 -25.81 -3.18 -12.50
CA SER A 115 -26.76 -2.68 -11.51
C SER A 115 -27.17 -1.22 -11.78
N SER A 116 -28.27 -0.83 -11.14
CA SER A 116 -29.02 0.41 -11.34
C SER A 116 -28.21 1.71 -11.27
N SER A 117 -28.75 2.76 -11.87
CA SER A 117 -28.26 4.16 -11.81
C SER A 117 -27.98 4.66 -10.39
N LEU A 118 -28.57 4.05 -9.36
CA LEU A 118 -28.34 4.39 -7.96
C LEU A 118 -26.90 4.13 -7.52
N PHE A 119 -26.25 3.06 -8.00
CA PHE A 119 -24.86 2.82 -7.65
C PHE A 119 -23.91 3.82 -8.35
N LEU A 120 -24.29 4.29 -9.54
CA LEU A 120 -23.55 5.33 -10.27
C LEU A 120 -23.62 6.70 -9.58
N GLN A 121 -24.68 6.98 -8.81
CA GLN A 121 -24.81 8.21 -8.01
C GLN A 121 -23.90 8.23 -6.78
N HIS A 122 -23.34 7.08 -6.41
CA HIS A 122 -22.45 6.95 -5.26
C HIS A 122 -21.00 7.29 -5.66
N PRO A 123 -20.19 7.84 -4.74
CA PRO A 123 -18.84 8.28 -5.05
C PRO A 123 -17.94 7.10 -5.46
N PRO A 124 -16.90 7.33 -6.30
CA PRO A 124 -16.02 6.27 -6.81
C PRO A 124 -15.43 5.36 -5.73
N GLU A 125 -15.13 5.91 -4.56
CA GLU A 125 -14.59 5.19 -3.40
C GLU A 125 -15.54 4.07 -2.95
N ARG A 126 -16.86 4.29 -3.02
CA ARG A 126 -17.85 3.27 -2.65
C ARG A 126 -17.87 2.10 -3.63
N GLN A 127 -17.53 2.35 -4.89
CA GLN A 127 -17.39 1.29 -5.90
C GLN A 127 -16.13 0.46 -5.65
N VAL A 128 -15.04 1.11 -5.21
CA VAL A 128 -13.82 0.43 -4.78
C VAL A 128 -14.06 -0.40 -3.52
N GLN A 129 -14.81 0.12 -2.55
CA GLN A 129 -15.26 -0.64 -1.37
C GLN A 129 -16.07 -1.89 -1.74
N ALA A 130 -16.92 -1.82 -2.77
CA ALA A 130 -17.63 -3.00 -3.27
C ALA A 130 -16.66 -4.07 -3.82
N ARG A 131 -15.60 -3.66 -4.54
CA ARG A 131 -14.54 -4.57 -5.01
C ARG A 131 -13.79 -5.21 -3.84
N PHE A 132 -13.48 -4.43 -2.79
CA PHE A 132 -12.88 -4.95 -1.57
C PHE A 132 -13.76 -6.02 -0.92
N LEU A 133 -15.06 -5.76 -0.74
CA LEU A 133 -15.99 -6.74 -0.14
C LEU A 133 -16.10 -8.03 -0.96
N VAL A 134 -16.11 -7.93 -2.30
CA VAL A 134 -16.06 -9.11 -3.17
C VAL A 134 -14.76 -9.89 -2.98
N ALA A 135 -13.62 -9.22 -2.88
CA ALA A 135 -12.33 -9.86 -2.64
C ALA A 135 -12.29 -10.56 -1.26
N VAL A 136 -12.79 -9.91 -0.21
CA VAL A 136 -12.83 -10.46 1.15
C VAL A 136 -13.81 -11.63 1.26
N HIS A 137 -15.00 -11.53 0.68
CA HIS A 137 -15.94 -12.65 0.70
C HIS A 137 -15.38 -13.87 -0.03
N ASN A 138 -14.67 -13.65 -1.14
CA ASN A 138 -14.00 -14.73 -1.85
C ASN A 138 -12.84 -15.34 -1.03
N LEU A 139 -12.14 -14.53 -0.22
CA LEU A 139 -11.15 -15.03 0.76
C LEU A 139 -11.83 -15.87 1.85
N LEU A 140 -12.97 -15.41 2.40
CA LEU A 140 -13.75 -16.14 3.41
C LEU A 140 -14.09 -17.56 2.93
N ARG A 141 -14.62 -17.68 1.71
CA ARG A 141 -15.02 -18.98 1.13
C ARG A 141 -13.85 -19.94 0.92
N ARG A 142 -12.63 -19.41 0.76
CA ARG A 142 -11.41 -20.21 0.55
C ARG A 142 -10.69 -20.54 1.85
N SER A 143 -10.66 -19.61 2.80
CA SER A 143 -9.84 -19.70 4.00
C SER A 143 -10.46 -18.87 5.13
N PRO A 144 -11.44 -19.41 5.87
CA PRO A 144 -12.13 -18.69 6.94
C PRO A 144 -11.19 -18.16 8.04
N SER A 145 -10.09 -18.86 8.33
CA SER A 145 -9.09 -18.43 9.31
C SER A 145 -8.43 -17.09 8.97
N HIS A 146 -8.31 -16.75 7.68
CA HIS A 146 -7.71 -15.48 7.25
C HIS A 146 -8.64 -14.28 7.51
N ILE A 147 -9.95 -14.49 7.60
CA ILE A 147 -10.88 -13.42 7.98
C ILE A 147 -10.67 -13.01 9.43
N GLN A 148 -10.35 -13.97 10.32
CA GLN A 148 -10.03 -13.64 11.70
C GLN A 148 -8.79 -12.74 11.80
N THR A 149 -7.79 -12.96 10.94
CA THR A 149 -6.62 -12.07 10.85
C THR A 149 -7.03 -10.64 10.48
N LEU A 150 -7.89 -10.46 9.47
CA LEU A 150 -8.39 -9.14 9.09
C LEU A 150 -9.17 -8.47 10.22
N LEU A 151 -10.11 -9.20 10.84
CA LEU A 151 -10.94 -8.67 11.91
C LEU A 151 -10.14 -8.29 13.16
N SER A 152 -8.96 -8.90 13.36
CA SER A 152 -8.03 -8.56 14.46
C SER A 152 -7.26 -7.25 14.26
N LEU A 153 -7.27 -6.67 13.06
CA LEU A 153 -6.57 -5.42 12.76
C LEU A 153 -7.23 -4.22 13.46
N HIS A 154 -6.51 -3.10 13.58
CA HIS A 154 -7.07 -1.88 14.14
C HIS A 154 -8.10 -1.25 13.18
N GLY A 155 -9.10 -0.57 13.73
CA GLY A 155 -10.12 0.15 12.96
C GLY A 155 -11.54 -0.11 13.45
N THR A 156 -12.26 0.96 13.70
CA THR A 156 -13.65 0.95 14.17
C THR A 156 -14.51 1.72 13.18
N PRO A 157 -15.71 1.23 12.85
CA PRO A 157 -16.59 1.93 11.91
C PRO A 157 -17.08 3.24 12.51
N ASP A 158 -17.02 4.31 11.70
CA ASP A 158 -17.73 5.57 11.93
C ASP A 158 -19.10 5.54 11.24
N ASP A 159 -19.92 6.58 11.43
CA ASP A 159 -21.26 6.66 10.83
C ASP A 159 -21.24 6.56 9.30
N SER A 160 -20.20 7.11 8.66
CA SER A 160 -20.02 7.03 7.20
C SER A 160 -19.76 5.59 6.74
N ILE A 161 -18.95 4.83 7.49
CA ILE A 161 -18.67 3.42 7.22
C ILE A 161 -19.91 2.57 7.46
N LEU A 162 -20.68 2.83 8.53
CA LEU A 162 -21.93 2.13 8.80
C LEU A 162 -22.92 2.30 7.64
N CYS A 163 -23.14 3.55 7.19
CA CYS A 163 -24.00 3.82 6.03
C CYS A 163 -23.51 3.12 4.75
N ALA A 164 -22.19 3.12 4.51
CA ALA A 164 -21.61 2.43 3.36
C ALA A 164 -21.80 0.91 3.45
N ALA A 165 -21.65 0.32 4.64
CA ALA A 165 -21.81 -1.10 4.89
C ALA A 165 -23.25 -1.55 4.65
N GLU A 166 -24.24 -0.84 5.19
CA GLU A 166 -25.66 -1.13 5.00
C GLU A 166 -26.04 -1.14 3.51
N PHE A 167 -25.61 -0.09 2.79
CA PHE A 167 -25.86 0.04 1.35
C PHE A 167 -25.20 -1.10 0.56
N LEU A 168 -23.89 -1.31 0.75
CA LEU A 168 -23.13 -2.30 -0.01
C LEU A 168 -23.55 -3.73 0.30
N HIS A 169 -23.80 -4.04 1.58
CA HIS A 169 -24.29 -5.34 1.99
C HIS A 169 -25.64 -5.64 1.31
N SER A 170 -26.59 -4.71 1.39
CA SER A 170 -27.90 -4.87 0.73
C SER A 170 -27.76 -5.05 -0.78
N LEU A 171 -26.94 -4.21 -1.43
CA LEU A 171 -26.72 -4.25 -2.87
C LEU A 171 -26.09 -5.58 -3.32
N ILE A 172 -25.06 -6.06 -2.64
CA ILE A 172 -24.37 -7.30 -3.00
C ILE A 172 -25.29 -8.50 -2.76
N SER A 173 -25.99 -8.54 -1.62
CA SER A 173 -26.92 -9.62 -1.23
C SER A 173 -28.07 -9.81 -2.23
N ILE A 174 -28.52 -8.74 -2.90
CA ILE A 174 -29.52 -8.84 -3.99
C ILE A 174 -28.98 -9.63 -5.18
N HIS A 175 -27.70 -9.46 -5.52
CA HIS A 175 -27.11 -10.03 -6.72
C HIS A 175 -26.45 -11.38 -6.49
N SER A 176 -25.99 -11.67 -5.26
CA SER A 176 -25.28 -12.88 -4.88
C SER A 176 -25.33 -13.12 -3.37
N GLU A 177 -25.39 -14.38 -2.95
CA GLU A 177 -25.34 -14.74 -1.53
C GLU A 177 -24.05 -14.23 -0.88
N LEU A 178 -24.21 -13.38 0.14
CA LEU A 178 -23.11 -12.81 0.92
C LEU A 178 -23.19 -13.37 2.35
N GLU A 179 -22.24 -14.23 2.71
CA GLU A 179 -22.14 -14.90 4.03
C GLU A 179 -21.72 -13.95 5.17
N LEU A 180 -21.39 -12.68 4.88
CA LEU A 180 -20.97 -11.69 5.88
C LEU A 180 -22.20 -10.97 6.43
N SER A 181 -22.31 -10.75 7.75
CA SER A 181 -23.33 -9.85 8.30
C SER A 181 -23.07 -8.38 7.95
N VAL A 182 -24.07 -7.51 8.11
CA VAL A 182 -23.90 -6.05 7.95
C VAL A 182 -22.83 -5.53 8.93
N ASP A 183 -22.86 -5.96 10.18
CA ASP A 183 -21.87 -5.57 11.19
C ASP A 183 -20.45 -5.99 10.81
N THR A 184 -20.30 -7.23 10.32
CA THR A 184 -19.01 -7.74 9.84
C THR A 184 -18.53 -6.93 8.63
N THR A 185 -19.45 -6.56 7.74
CA THR A 185 -19.16 -5.70 6.58
C THR A 185 -18.63 -4.34 7.02
N ALA A 186 -19.26 -3.69 8.00
CA ALA A 186 -18.81 -2.42 8.56
C ALA A 186 -17.43 -2.52 9.22
N LEU A 187 -17.19 -3.58 10.00
CA LEU A 187 -15.89 -3.83 10.60
C LEU A 187 -14.81 -3.97 9.53
N LEU A 188 -15.04 -4.79 8.50
CA LEU A 188 -14.08 -5.01 7.42
C LEU A 188 -13.75 -3.73 6.65
N LEU A 189 -14.75 -2.89 6.35
CA LEU A 189 -14.52 -1.59 5.71
C LEU A 189 -13.69 -0.66 6.59
N ALA A 190 -13.90 -0.68 7.90
CA ALA A 190 -13.06 0.08 8.83
C ALA A 190 -11.62 -0.44 8.88
N LYS A 191 -11.41 -1.76 8.79
CA LYS A 191 -10.06 -2.34 8.71
C LYS A 191 -9.37 -1.94 7.41
N ASP A 192 -10.07 -2.00 6.28
CA ASP A 192 -9.54 -1.62 4.98
C ASP A 192 -9.05 -0.16 4.96
N ARG A 193 -9.84 0.76 5.51
CA ARG A 193 -9.51 2.20 5.56
C ARG A 193 -8.17 2.48 6.24
N LEU A 194 -7.84 1.77 7.32
CA LEU A 194 -6.65 2.04 8.13
C LEU A 194 -5.44 1.18 7.78
N ASN A 195 -5.65 0.00 7.18
CA ASN A 195 -4.62 -1.03 7.06
C ASN A 195 -4.24 -1.35 5.60
N SER A 196 -4.94 -0.79 4.61
CA SER A 196 -4.63 -1.03 3.20
C SER A 196 -3.44 -0.21 2.71
N PHE A 197 -2.62 -0.83 1.88
CA PHE A 197 -1.50 -0.24 1.18
C PHE A 197 -1.83 -0.07 -0.30
N CYS A 198 -1.53 1.10 -0.84
CA CYS A 198 -1.73 1.43 -2.25
C CYS A 198 -0.64 0.79 -3.12
N LEU A 199 -0.98 -0.05 -4.10
CA LEU A 199 -0.06 -0.43 -5.17
C LEU A 199 -0.12 0.63 -6.26
N MET A 200 1.02 1.17 -6.63
CA MET A 200 1.12 2.31 -7.52
C MET A 200 1.41 1.87 -8.97
N GLY A 201 0.94 2.64 -9.95
CA GLY A 201 1.24 2.47 -11.37
C GLY A 201 2.72 2.72 -11.71
N PRO A 202 3.12 2.77 -12.99
CA PRO A 202 4.47 3.15 -13.36
C PRO A 202 4.73 4.65 -13.10
N TYR A 203 5.98 4.99 -12.80
CA TYR A 203 6.44 6.37 -12.67
C TYR A 203 6.75 6.96 -14.06
N SER A 204 6.42 8.24 -14.26
CA SER A 204 6.81 9.00 -15.45
C SER A 204 7.28 10.41 -15.04
N PRO A 205 8.49 10.86 -15.40
CA PRO A 205 9.00 12.18 -15.05
C PRO A 205 8.19 13.33 -15.66
N ASP A 206 7.70 13.12 -16.88
CA ASP A 206 6.96 14.11 -17.69
C ASP A 206 5.49 13.72 -17.90
N GLY A 207 5.06 12.60 -17.31
CA GLY A 207 3.69 12.12 -17.38
C GLY A 207 2.81 12.64 -16.22
N PRO A 208 1.55 12.16 -16.15
CA PRO A 208 0.68 12.47 -15.04
C PRO A 208 1.26 11.98 -13.70
N GLN A 209 0.76 12.52 -12.60
CA GLN A 209 1.08 12.00 -11.28
C GLN A 209 0.69 10.52 -11.22
N ARG A 210 1.65 9.70 -10.80
CA ARG A 210 1.50 8.25 -10.59
C ARG A 210 0.17 7.92 -9.88
N SER A 211 -0.66 7.11 -10.52
CA SER A 211 -1.96 6.68 -10.00
C SER A 211 -1.84 5.42 -9.13
N ILE A 212 -2.87 5.17 -8.32
CA ILE A 212 -3.04 3.92 -7.58
C ILE A 212 -3.69 2.91 -8.54
N LYS A 213 -3.09 1.73 -8.69
CA LYS A 213 -3.63 0.64 -9.53
C LYS A 213 -4.41 -0.40 -8.72
N ALA A 214 -4.03 -0.61 -7.47
CA ALA A 214 -4.65 -1.59 -6.57
C ALA A 214 -4.46 -1.18 -5.11
N TYR A 215 -5.21 -1.83 -4.25
CA TYR A 215 -5.02 -1.80 -2.81
C TYR A 215 -4.78 -3.22 -2.30
N ALA A 216 -4.01 -3.34 -1.22
CA ALA A 216 -3.75 -4.61 -0.59
C ALA A 216 -3.58 -4.51 0.91
N ILE A 217 -3.98 -5.56 1.64
CA ILE A 217 -3.75 -5.68 3.08
C ILE A 217 -2.68 -6.75 3.32
N TYR A 218 -1.67 -6.40 4.11
CA TYR A 218 -0.52 -7.24 4.44
C TYR A 218 -0.47 -7.47 5.96
N PRO A 219 -0.69 -8.71 6.43
CA PRO A 219 -0.88 -9.01 7.85
C PRO A 219 0.25 -8.56 8.78
N ILE A 220 1.50 -8.59 8.34
CA ILE A 220 2.66 -8.16 9.14
C ILE A 220 2.91 -6.67 8.89
N ALA A 221 3.00 -6.24 7.63
CA ALA A 221 3.36 -4.86 7.30
C ALA A 221 2.40 -3.79 7.87
N THR A 222 1.14 -4.15 8.12
CA THR A 222 0.16 -3.23 8.71
C THR A 222 0.48 -2.81 10.15
N PHE A 223 1.43 -3.49 10.81
CA PHE A 223 1.90 -3.13 12.15
C PHE A 223 3.10 -2.17 12.14
N PHE A 224 3.60 -1.74 10.98
CA PHE A 224 4.57 -0.65 10.94
C PHE A 224 3.91 0.66 11.34
N ASN A 225 4.32 1.23 12.46
CA ASN A 225 3.88 2.55 12.88
C ASN A 225 4.52 3.68 12.05
N HIS A 226 3.91 4.86 12.16
CA HIS A 226 4.38 6.07 11.51
C HIS A 226 5.53 6.77 12.26
N ASP A 227 6.54 7.21 11.51
CA ASP A 227 7.41 8.33 11.90
C ASP A 227 7.63 9.28 10.70
N CYS A 228 7.73 10.59 10.96
CA CYS A 228 8.06 11.57 9.93
C CYS A 228 9.55 11.56 9.53
N ILE A 229 10.39 10.87 10.30
CA ILE A 229 11.80 10.54 10.08
C ILE A 229 11.95 9.02 10.23
N PRO A 230 11.41 8.25 9.28
CA PRO A 230 11.36 6.79 9.39
C PRO A 230 12.76 6.17 9.34
N ASN A 231 12.88 4.93 9.82
CA ASN A 231 14.08 4.12 9.69
C ASN A 231 13.94 3.00 8.66
N ALA A 232 12.74 2.75 8.13
CA ALA A 232 12.50 1.86 7.00
C ALA A 232 11.61 2.52 5.94
N CYS A 233 11.69 2.05 4.70
CA CYS A 233 10.73 2.43 3.66
C CYS A 233 10.34 1.24 2.78
N ARG A 234 9.12 1.33 2.24
CA ARG A 234 8.55 0.38 1.30
C ARG A 234 9.11 0.60 -0.10
N PHE A 235 9.57 -0.44 -0.77
CA PHE A 235 10.01 -0.44 -2.17
C PHE A 235 8.92 -0.93 -3.12
N ASP A 236 8.66 -0.15 -4.17
CA ASP A 236 7.77 -0.54 -5.26
C ASP A 236 8.58 -1.17 -6.39
N TYR A 237 8.74 -2.49 -6.37
CA TYR A 237 9.37 -3.23 -7.46
C TYR A 237 8.42 -3.39 -8.66
N VAL A 238 8.04 -2.29 -9.29
CA VAL A 238 7.06 -2.26 -10.39
C VAL A 238 7.50 -3.04 -11.63
N TYR A 239 8.80 -3.27 -11.79
CA TYR A 239 9.40 -3.86 -12.99
C TYR A 239 9.97 -5.27 -12.81
N VAL A 240 9.90 -5.84 -11.60
CA VAL A 240 10.38 -7.22 -11.36
C VAL A 240 9.30 -8.19 -11.84
N LYS A 241 9.67 -9.12 -12.74
CA LYS A 241 8.72 -10.00 -13.45
C LYS A 241 8.00 -10.98 -12.52
N GLU A 242 8.65 -11.37 -11.43
CA GLU A 242 8.14 -12.25 -10.39
C GLU A 242 7.81 -11.40 -9.15
N HIS A 243 6.74 -11.71 -8.42
CA HIS A 243 6.32 -11.00 -7.19
C HIS A 243 5.79 -9.56 -7.35
N LYS A 244 4.99 -9.28 -8.41
CA LYS A 244 4.46 -7.93 -8.75
C LYS A 244 3.57 -7.26 -7.69
N THR A 245 3.11 -8.01 -6.69
CA THR A 245 2.17 -7.56 -5.66
C THR A 245 2.71 -7.77 -4.26
N ASP A 246 3.95 -8.24 -4.10
CA ASP A 246 4.55 -8.37 -2.77
C ASP A 246 5.00 -6.99 -2.28
N ILE A 247 4.87 -6.75 -0.99
CA ILE A 247 5.39 -5.55 -0.33
C ILE A 247 6.78 -5.86 0.21
N VAL A 248 7.73 -4.95 -0.02
CA VAL A 248 9.10 -5.11 0.45
C VAL A 248 9.53 -3.90 1.25
N PHE A 249 10.11 -4.12 2.42
CA PHE A 249 10.64 -3.06 3.28
C PHE A 249 12.14 -3.18 3.42
N ARG A 250 12.82 -2.03 3.32
CA ARG A 250 14.26 -1.92 3.46
C ARG A 250 14.61 -0.85 4.48
N MET A 251 15.66 -1.09 5.25
CA MET A 251 16.18 -0.12 6.20
C MET A 251 16.83 1.08 5.50
N ILE A 252 16.54 2.27 5.99
CA ILE A 252 17.15 3.54 5.59
C ILE A 252 18.46 3.77 6.35
N ARG A 253 18.51 3.35 7.62
CA ARG A 253 19.64 3.48 8.53
C ARG A 253 19.73 2.27 9.44
N ASP A 254 20.89 2.09 10.08
CA ASP A 254 21.08 1.09 11.12
C ASP A 254 20.10 1.32 12.28
N VAL A 255 19.65 0.23 12.89
CA VAL A 255 18.73 0.19 14.03
C VAL A 255 19.18 -0.93 14.96
N GLU A 256 19.25 -0.67 16.26
CA GLU A 256 19.63 -1.68 17.26
C GLU A 256 18.46 -2.59 17.62
N GLU A 257 18.75 -3.73 18.23
CA GLU A 257 17.72 -4.64 18.73
C GLU A 257 16.79 -3.94 19.75
N GLY A 258 15.48 -4.18 19.63
CA GLY A 258 14.45 -3.61 20.50
C GLY A 258 13.99 -2.21 20.08
N GLU A 259 14.67 -1.53 19.15
CA GLU A 259 14.18 -0.27 18.61
C GLU A 259 12.97 -0.49 17.68
N GLU A 260 12.02 0.45 17.73
CA GLU A 260 10.83 0.43 16.87
C GLU A 260 11.22 0.71 15.41
N VAL A 261 10.72 -0.13 14.50
CA VAL A 261 10.85 0.09 13.06
C VAL A 261 9.61 0.83 12.57
N CYS A 262 9.83 2.05 12.07
CA CYS A 262 8.76 2.93 11.60
C CYS A 262 8.94 3.27 10.12
N ILE A 263 7.80 3.43 9.45
CA ILE A 263 7.71 3.88 8.06
C ILE A 263 7.03 5.25 8.01
N SER A 264 7.07 5.92 6.86
CA SER A 264 6.23 7.09 6.63
C SER A 264 4.94 6.69 5.92
N TYR A 265 3.80 7.19 6.38
CA TYR A 265 2.49 6.93 5.76
C TYR A 265 2.23 7.82 4.55
N PHE A 266 3.08 8.83 4.37
CA PHE A 266 3.00 9.78 3.28
C PHE A 266 4.41 10.18 2.82
N ARG A 267 4.46 10.99 1.76
CA ARG A 267 5.70 11.57 1.23
C ARG A 267 6.40 12.44 2.29
N LEU A 268 7.71 12.25 2.46
CA LEU A 268 8.49 12.90 3.52
C LEU A 268 8.56 14.43 3.42
N ASN A 269 8.44 14.99 2.23
CA ASN A 269 8.61 16.43 1.96
C ASN A 269 7.39 17.30 2.30
N ARG A 270 6.36 16.76 2.94
CA ARG A 270 5.17 17.52 3.38
C ARG A 270 5.47 18.43 4.57
N ASP A 271 4.82 19.60 4.61
CA ASP A 271 4.88 20.56 5.72
C ASP A 271 4.16 20.05 6.98
N TYR A 272 4.45 20.66 8.13
CA TYR A 272 3.94 20.23 9.44
C TYR A 272 2.41 20.20 9.50
N CYS A 273 1.74 21.27 9.05
CA CYS A 273 0.28 21.38 9.07
C CYS A 273 -0.37 20.29 8.23
N THR A 274 0.14 20.05 7.02
CA THR A 274 -0.35 18.98 6.15
C THR A 274 -0.15 17.60 6.76
N ARG A 275 1.03 17.31 7.35
CA ARG A 275 1.28 16.02 8.01
C ARG A 275 0.32 15.80 9.18
N LYS A 276 0.17 16.79 10.07
CA LYS A 276 -0.73 16.72 11.22
C LYS A 276 -2.18 16.48 10.78
N ARG A 277 -2.64 17.19 9.74
CA ARG A 277 -3.98 17.04 9.21
C ARG A 277 -4.23 15.64 8.67
N ILE A 278 -3.33 15.11 7.81
CA ILE A 278 -3.44 13.75 7.26
C ILE A 278 -3.50 12.71 8.39
N LEU A 279 -2.61 12.78 9.38
CA LEU A 279 -2.58 11.81 10.47
C LEU A 279 -3.85 11.85 11.34
N MET A 280 -4.45 13.02 11.52
CA MET A 280 -5.69 13.14 12.27
C MET A 280 -6.91 12.68 11.44
N GLU A 281 -7.04 13.15 10.19
CA GLU A 281 -8.20 12.88 9.33
C GLU A 281 -8.24 11.41 8.85
N ASP A 282 -7.08 10.85 8.50
CA ASP A 282 -7.01 9.51 7.90
C ASP A 282 -6.73 8.42 8.94
N TYR A 283 -5.99 8.74 10.01
CA TYR A 283 -5.51 7.76 11.00
C TYR A 283 -5.92 8.04 12.46
N GLY A 284 -6.51 9.20 12.75
CA GLY A 284 -7.01 9.52 14.09
C GLY A 284 -5.95 9.76 15.18
N PHE A 285 -4.71 10.13 14.84
CA PHE A 285 -3.67 10.38 15.85
C PHE A 285 -2.79 11.60 15.56
N THR A 286 -2.10 12.10 16.60
CA THR A 286 -1.07 13.15 16.48
C THR A 286 0.32 12.55 16.59
N CYS A 287 1.20 12.81 15.62
CA CYS A 287 2.59 12.33 15.67
C CYS A 287 3.46 13.20 16.58
N GLU A 288 4.16 12.55 17.50
CA GLU A 288 5.07 13.17 18.48
C GLU A 288 6.55 12.88 18.20
N CYS A 289 6.91 12.53 16.96
CA CYS A 289 8.30 12.31 16.57
C CYS A 289 9.15 13.59 16.75
N SER A 290 10.48 13.43 16.73
CA SER A 290 11.43 14.52 16.91
C SER A 290 11.21 15.67 15.91
N ARG A 291 10.91 15.36 14.64
CA ARG A 291 10.60 16.36 13.62
C ARG A 291 9.35 17.16 13.97
N CYS A 292 8.25 16.50 14.33
CA CYS A 292 7.00 17.18 14.68
C CYS A 292 7.16 18.06 15.93
N LYS A 293 7.91 17.60 16.94
CA LYS A 293 8.20 18.40 18.14
C LYS A 293 8.98 19.68 17.85
N ILE A 294 9.92 19.62 16.91
CA ILE A 294 10.71 20.78 16.50
C ILE A 294 9.89 21.72 15.60
N GLU A 295 9.27 21.18 14.55
CA GLU A 295 8.53 21.97 13.56
C GLU A 295 7.25 22.61 14.12
N ALA A 296 6.66 22.07 15.20
CA ALA A 296 5.50 22.68 15.86
C ALA A 296 5.77 24.11 16.39
N ASN A 297 7.04 24.46 16.60
CA ASN A 297 7.45 25.78 17.09
C ASN A 297 7.96 26.70 15.97
N TRP A 298 7.84 26.29 14.71
CA TRP A 298 8.28 27.10 13.57
C TRP A 298 7.24 28.19 13.27
N ASP A 299 7.64 29.46 13.31
CA ASP A 299 6.92 30.60 12.70
C ASP A 299 6.71 30.40 11.18
N ASP A 300 5.46 30.16 10.77
CA ASP A 300 5.02 29.90 9.39
C ASP A 300 5.40 31.01 8.40
N ARG A 301 5.76 32.21 8.88
CA ARG A 301 6.04 33.41 8.06
C ARG A 301 7.49 33.55 7.59
N LYS A 302 8.37 32.59 7.90
CA LYS A 302 9.80 32.67 7.57
C LYS A 302 10.23 31.43 6.80
N ASN A 303 11.09 31.61 5.78
CA ASN A 303 11.77 30.49 5.12
C ASN A 303 12.80 29.88 6.09
N GLN A 304 12.34 28.99 6.97
CA GLN A 304 13.15 28.45 8.06
C GLN A 304 14.13 27.38 7.59
N TRP A 305 13.91 26.81 6.41
CA TRP A 305 14.72 25.71 5.88
C TRP A 305 16.19 26.10 5.67
N GLU A 306 16.44 27.31 5.18
CA GLU A 306 17.80 27.83 4.97
C GLU A 306 18.50 28.17 6.29
N LYS A 307 17.76 28.65 7.30
CA LYS A 307 18.32 29.00 8.61
C LYS A 307 18.58 27.78 9.49
N ASN A 308 17.88 26.69 9.23
CA ASN A 308 17.89 25.47 10.03
C ASN A 308 18.52 24.28 9.30
N SER A 309 19.40 24.54 8.33
CA SER A 309 20.05 23.52 7.50
C SER A 309 20.82 22.46 8.30
N ASP A 310 21.20 22.79 9.54
CA ASP A 310 21.92 21.92 10.46
C ASP A 310 21.03 21.01 11.30
N LEU A 311 19.71 21.19 11.29
CA LEU A 311 18.81 20.33 12.05
C LEU A 311 18.84 18.88 11.52
N PRO A 312 18.83 17.87 12.40
CA PRO A 312 18.94 16.47 11.99
C PRO A 312 17.90 16.03 10.96
N HIS A 313 16.65 16.48 11.12
CA HIS A 313 15.57 16.12 10.20
C HIS A 313 15.71 16.82 8.84
N VAL A 314 16.29 18.02 8.77
CA VAL A 314 16.56 18.71 7.50
C VAL A 314 17.65 17.97 6.72
N ARG A 315 18.72 17.55 7.40
CA ARG A 315 19.77 16.70 6.81
C ARG A 315 19.21 15.35 6.33
N PHE A 316 18.36 14.72 7.13
CA PHE A 316 17.66 13.49 6.75
C PHE A 316 16.85 13.67 5.46
N LEU A 317 16.03 14.73 5.38
CA LEU A 317 15.19 14.98 4.22
C LEU A 317 16.01 15.29 2.97
N ARG A 318 17.08 16.09 3.07
CA ARG A 318 18.00 16.36 1.95
C ARG A 318 18.67 15.09 1.42
N LYS A 319 19.02 14.16 2.31
CA LYS A 319 19.67 12.91 1.94
C LYS A 319 18.70 11.90 1.34
N TYR A 320 17.53 11.72 1.97
CA TYR A 320 16.64 10.61 1.70
C TYR A 320 15.36 10.96 0.93
N VAL A 321 15.15 12.20 0.51
CA VAL A 321 14.09 12.54 -0.45
C VAL A 321 14.64 12.46 -1.87
N CYS A 322 13.90 11.81 -2.77
CA CYS A 322 14.27 11.74 -4.18
C CYS A 322 14.12 13.11 -4.85
N GLU A 323 15.14 13.50 -5.62
CA GLU A 323 15.20 14.78 -6.34
C GLU A 323 14.64 14.70 -7.77
N MET A 324 14.24 13.51 -8.22
CA MET A 324 13.71 13.32 -9.57
C MET A 324 12.39 14.08 -9.74
N LYS A 325 12.23 14.74 -10.89
CA LYS A 325 11.00 15.44 -11.27
C LYS A 325 9.79 14.52 -11.14
N ASN A 326 8.67 15.02 -10.59
CA ASN A 326 7.45 14.23 -10.37
C ASN A 326 7.65 12.98 -9.45
N CYS A 327 8.78 12.87 -8.77
CA CYS A 327 9.05 11.85 -7.77
C CYS A 327 9.02 12.46 -6.37
N ALA A 328 8.46 11.74 -5.43
CA ALA A 328 8.48 12.09 -4.01
C ALA A 328 8.79 10.84 -3.17
N GLY A 329 9.54 9.92 -3.76
CA GLY A 329 9.98 8.70 -3.11
C GLY A 329 11.04 8.97 -2.05
N THR A 330 11.21 7.98 -1.19
CA THR A 330 12.27 7.89 -0.20
C THR A 330 13.45 7.13 -0.79
N MET A 331 14.64 7.63 -0.59
CA MET A 331 15.88 6.95 -0.94
C MET A 331 16.30 6.07 0.24
N ALA A 332 16.75 4.85 -0.02
CA ALA A 332 17.42 4.02 0.98
C ALA A 332 18.65 3.35 0.36
N PRO A 333 19.66 2.97 1.15
CA PRO A 333 20.83 2.26 0.62
C PRO A 333 20.44 1.00 -0.16
N LEU A 334 21.25 0.65 -1.16
CA LEU A 334 21.15 -0.67 -1.79
C LEU A 334 21.38 -1.78 -0.75
N SER A 335 20.80 -2.96 -1.03
CA SER A 335 21.03 -4.14 -0.21
C SER A 335 22.54 -4.39 -0.01
N PRO A 336 22.99 -4.73 1.21
CA PRO A 336 24.37 -5.09 1.49
C PRO A 336 24.92 -6.20 0.59
N GLU A 337 24.05 -7.09 0.10
CA GLU A 337 24.41 -8.17 -0.84
C GLU A 337 24.91 -7.63 -2.20
N ASN A 338 24.51 -6.42 -2.58
CA ASN A 338 24.92 -5.75 -3.81
C ASN A 338 26.10 -4.78 -3.58
N ALA A 339 26.59 -4.65 -2.35
CA ALA A 339 27.71 -3.77 -2.01
C ALA A 339 29.05 -4.51 -2.20
N ILE A 340 29.87 -4.03 -3.15
CA ILE A 340 31.24 -4.53 -3.31
C ILE A 340 32.03 -4.18 -2.04
N GLY A 341 32.41 -5.20 -1.25
CA GLY A 341 33.28 -5.04 -0.09
C GLY A 341 32.62 -5.06 1.30
N GLY A 342 31.37 -5.52 1.44
CA GLY A 342 30.76 -5.86 2.74
C GLY A 342 30.44 -4.66 3.66
N GLY A 343 30.60 -3.42 3.18
CA GLY A 343 30.17 -2.20 3.87
C GLY A 343 28.82 -1.69 3.37
N PRO A 344 28.19 -0.71 4.07
CA PRO A 344 26.91 -0.17 3.64
C PRO A 344 27.09 0.56 2.30
N SER A 345 26.23 0.25 1.33
CA SER A 345 26.28 0.81 -0.02
C SER A 345 26.36 2.33 0.02
N ARG A 346 27.29 2.91 -0.77
CA ARG A 346 27.33 4.36 -1.02
C ARG A 346 26.27 4.79 -2.04
N ILE A 347 25.50 3.86 -2.58
CA ILE A 347 24.45 4.12 -3.55
C ILE A 347 23.11 3.97 -2.83
N LEU A 348 22.32 5.03 -2.89
CA LEU A 348 20.92 5.06 -2.49
C LEU A 348 20.04 4.80 -3.70
N GLU A 349 18.97 4.05 -3.52
CA GLU A 349 17.94 3.76 -4.51
C GLU A 349 16.62 4.38 -4.07
N CYS A 350 15.94 5.04 -5.01
CA CYS A 350 14.59 5.55 -4.77
C CYS A 350 13.58 4.40 -4.76
N ASN A 351 12.84 4.29 -3.66
CA ASN A 351 11.78 3.30 -3.49
C ASN A 351 10.58 3.43 -4.46
N PHE A 352 10.45 4.56 -5.15
CA PHE A 352 9.34 4.87 -6.07
C PHE A 352 9.73 4.78 -7.54
N CYS A 353 10.84 5.43 -7.92
CA CYS A 353 11.26 5.54 -9.32
C CYS A 353 12.48 4.69 -9.68
N GLY A 354 13.13 4.06 -8.70
CA GLY A 354 14.36 3.28 -8.90
C GLY A 354 15.60 4.11 -9.19
N ASN A 355 15.52 5.46 -9.20
CA ASN A 355 16.68 6.30 -9.44
C ASN A 355 17.79 6.06 -8.40
N LEU A 356 19.03 6.05 -8.85
CA LEU A 356 20.21 5.87 -8.01
C LEU A 356 20.87 7.21 -7.71
N LYS A 357 21.32 7.41 -6.46
CA LYS A 357 22.05 8.60 -6.00
C LYS A 357 23.26 8.15 -5.20
N MET A 358 24.42 8.75 -5.45
CA MET A 358 25.61 8.54 -4.61
C MET A 358 25.47 9.32 -3.30
N ASP A 359 25.69 8.67 -2.18
CA ASP A 359 25.75 9.26 -0.85
C ASP A 359 27.11 9.93 -0.62
N THR A 360 27.11 11.26 -0.59
CA THR A 360 28.30 12.10 -0.42
C THR A 360 28.55 12.54 1.03
N ASP A 361 27.59 12.30 1.94
CA ASP A 361 27.55 12.92 3.28
C ASP A 361 28.06 11.98 4.39
N ARG A 362 29.24 11.35 4.23
CA ARG A 362 29.87 10.55 5.32
C ARG A 362 31.02 11.26 6.01
#